data_AF-A0A2A6E597-F1
#
_entry.id   AF-A0A2A6E597-F1
#
_cell.length_a   1.000
_cell.length_b   1.000
_cell.length_c   1.000
_cell.angle_alpha   90.00
_cell.angle_beta   90.00
_cell.angle_gamma   90.00
#
_symmetry.space_group_name_H-M   'P 1'
#
loop_
_entity.id
_entity.type
_entity.pdbx_description
1 polymer ?
#
loop_
_entity_poly.entity_id
_entity_poly.type
_entity_poly.pdbx_seq_one_letter_code
_entity_poly.pdbx_strand_id
1 'polypeptide(L)'
;MIKNIVALISETLRDSENDKYRSRKELRKQKGTKFLPFRLDYANNKDYRISDCLFYFFNAIRSILGSYWNYDNQSKPQNILQATVGFEALLHLLVEILKKEFIKEYDNQVFVPFVEKIRDIPFGDTELFPMSTRGKQMLILEMSLKVFPPENSDDERLKKRIELNYNTQ
;
A
#
# COMPACT_ATOMS: atom_id res chain seq x y z
N MET A 1 11.92 1.85 1.52
CA MET A 1 11.43 0.69 0.74
C MET A 1 11.47 -0.62 1.54
N ILE A 2 12.64 -1.21 1.81
CA ILE A 2 12.74 -2.49 2.56
C ILE A 2 12.11 -2.40 3.96
N LYS A 3 12.35 -1.30 4.69
CA LYS A 3 11.74 -1.07 6.01
C LYS A 3 10.21 -1.14 6.00
N ASN A 4 9.57 -0.70 4.91
CA ASN A 4 8.11 -0.72 4.79
C ASN A 4 7.60 -2.15 4.58
N ILE A 5 8.31 -2.98 3.82
CA ILE A 5 7.99 -4.40 3.65
C ILE A 5 8.20 -5.17 4.96
N VAL A 6 9.31 -4.90 5.66
CA VAL A 6 9.58 -5.49 6.99
C VAL A 6 8.48 -5.13 7.99
N ALA A 7 7.92 -3.91 7.91
CA ALA A 7 6.79 -3.50 8.74
C ALA A 7 5.49 -4.26 8.46
N LEU A 8 5.41 -5.05 7.37
CA LEU A 8 4.31 -5.96 7.05
C LEU A 8 4.54 -7.40 7.58
N ILE A 9 5.70 -7.65 8.19
CA ILE A 9 6.09 -8.93 8.81
C ILE A 9 6.19 -8.79 10.34
N SER A 10 6.77 -7.69 10.82
CA SER A 10 7.01 -7.45 12.25
C SER A 10 6.07 -6.38 12.82
N GLU A 11 5.75 -6.51 14.11
CA GLU A 11 4.83 -5.60 14.80
C GLU A 11 5.42 -4.19 14.91
N THR A 12 6.67 -4.10 15.36
CA THR A 12 7.41 -2.85 15.53
C THR A 12 8.80 -2.91 14.89
N LEU A 13 9.45 -1.76 14.75
CA LEU A 13 10.86 -1.70 14.31
C LEU A 13 11.78 -2.43 15.28
N ARG A 14 11.54 -2.31 16.59
CA ARG A 14 12.31 -3.02 17.62
C ARG A 14 12.15 -4.53 17.47
N ASP A 15 10.93 -5.00 17.23
CA ASP A 15 10.67 -6.42 16.99
C ASP A 15 11.37 -6.89 15.71
N SER A 16 11.40 -6.07 14.66
CA SER A 16 12.08 -6.46 13.42
C SER A 16 13.59 -6.68 13.57
N GLU A 17 14.24 -5.94 14.47
CA GLU A 17 15.65 -6.16 14.80
C GLU A 17 15.84 -7.43 15.63
N ASN A 18 14.94 -7.69 16.58
CA ASN A 18 14.98 -8.91 17.40
C ASN A 18 14.64 -10.18 16.60
N ASP A 19 13.69 -10.08 15.67
CA ASP A 19 13.19 -11.19 14.86
C ASP A 19 14.30 -11.78 13.94
N LYS A 20 15.36 -11.01 13.63
CA LYS A 20 16.55 -11.50 12.91
C LYS A 20 17.30 -12.62 13.65
N TYR A 21 17.20 -12.64 14.97
CA TYR A 21 17.88 -13.61 15.83
C TYR A 21 16.97 -14.77 16.28
N ARG A 22 15.70 -14.74 15.88
CA ARG A 22 14.70 -15.75 16.25
C ARG A 22 14.48 -16.74 15.12
N SER A 23 14.04 -17.94 15.46
CA SER A 23 13.61 -18.87 14.43
C SER A 23 12.32 -18.37 13.77
N ARG A 24 12.24 -18.45 12.42
CA ARG A 24 11.07 -18.00 11.66
C ARG A 24 9.76 -18.61 12.17
N LYS A 25 9.80 -19.87 12.63
CA LYS A 25 8.64 -20.59 13.18
C LYS A 25 8.04 -19.91 14.41
N GLU A 26 8.84 -19.21 15.22
CA GLU A 26 8.35 -18.48 16.38
C GLU A 26 7.52 -17.24 16.00
N LEU A 27 7.70 -16.73 14.79
CA LEU A 27 6.94 -15.58 14.29
C LEU A 27 5.49 -15.93 13.96
N ARG A 28 5.12 -17.21 13.92
CA ARG A 28 3.71 -17.64 13.77
C ARG A 28 2.81 -17.08 14.85
N LYS A 29 3.35 -16.91 16.06
CA LYS A 29 2.63 -16.27 17.16
C LYS A 29 2.82 -14.76 17.06
N GLN A 30 1.70 -14.05 17.06
CA GLN A 30 1.64 -12.60 17.15
C GLN A 30 1.24 -12.20 18.57
N LYS A 31 1.81 -11.12 19.09
CA LYS A 31 1.50 -10.57 20.41
C LYS A 31 0.41 -9.50 20.33
N GLY A 32 0.47 -8.64 19.32
CA GLY A 32 -0.45 -7.53 19.12
C GLY A 32 -1.62 -7.83 18.18
N THR A 33 -2.42 -6.79 17.88
CA THR A 33 -3.60 -6.85 17.00
C THR A 33 -3.36 -6.31 15.59
N LYS A 34 -2.15 -5.80 15.30
CA LYS A 34 -1.78 -5.24 14.00
C LYS A 34 -1.92 -6.28 12.89
N PHE A 35 -2.60 -5.95 11.80
CA PHE A 35 -2.63 -6.84 10.65
C PHE A 35 -1.26 -6.89 9.95
N LEU A 36 -0.66 -8.08 9.84
CA LEU A 36 0.67 -8.30 9.26
C LEU A 36 0.56 -9.32 8.11
N PRO A 37 0.27 -8.86 6.88
CA PRO A 37 -0.15 -9.74 5.79
C PRO A 37 0.93 -10.76 5.38
N PHE A 38 2.21 -10.46 5.62
CA PHE A 38 3.32 -11.31 5.20
C PHE A 38 3.95 -12.12 6.34
N ARG A 39 3.51 -11.93 7.58
CA ARG A 39 4.11 -12.58 8.74
C ARG A 39 4.00 -14.10 8.69
N LEU A 40 2.82 -14.63 8.36
CA LEU A 40 2.62 -16.08 8.30
C LEU A 40 3.36 -16.72 7.14
N ASP A 41 3.40 -16.08 5.96
CA ASP A 41 4.17 -16.58 4.83
C ASP A 41 5.67 -16.59 5.16
N TYR A 42 6.18 -15.51 5.74
CA TYR A 42 7.59 -15.43 6.19
C TYR A 42 7.91 -16.49 7.26
N ALA A 43 7.05 -16.65 8.27
CA ALA A 43 7.22 -17.64 9.34
C ALA A 43 7.21 -19.10 8.84
N ASN A 44 6.62 -19.34 7.66
CA ASN A 44 6.50 -20.64 7.03
C ASN A 44 7.47 -20.85 5.86
N ASN A 45 8.48 -19.98 5.69
CA ASN A 45 9.43 -20.02 4.57
C ASN A 45 8.76 -19.97 3.20
N LYS A 46 7.64 -19.25 3.10
CA LYS A 46 6.93 -19.00 1.83
C LYS A 46 7.26 -17.62 1.30
N ASP A 47 8.55 -17.24 1.34
CA ASP A 47 9.03 -15.94 0.84
C ASP A 47 8.62 -15.70 -0.62
N TYR A 48 8.52 -16.76 -1.43
CA TYR A 48 8.02 -16.69 -2.81
C TYR A 48 6.63 -16.06 -2.90
N ARG A 49 5.71 -16.34 -1.97
CA ARG A 49 4.36 -15.74 -1.97
C ARG A 49 4.40 -14.24 -1.72
N ILE A 50 5.33 -13.79 -0.88
CA ILE A 50 5.54 -12.37 -0.59
C ILE A 50 6.09 -11.68 -1.83
N SER A 51 7.09 -12.30 -2.48
CA SER A 51 7.66 -11.82 -3.73
C SER A 51 6.63 -11.75 -4.85
N ASP A 52 5.84 -12.81 -5.06
CA ASP A 52 4.77 -12.86 -6.06
C ASP A 52 3.71 -11.79 -5.80
N CYS A 53 3.26 -11.64 -4.56
CA CYS A 53 2.30 -10.61 -4.16
C CYS A 53 2.78 -9.20 -4.55
N LEU A 54 4.01 -8.84 -4.14
CA LEU A 54 4.59 -7.54 -4.45
C LEU A 54 4.83 -7.39 -5.96
N PHE A 55 5.35 -8.41 -6.61
CA PHE A 55 5.64 -8.41 -8.04
C PHE A 55 4.37 -8.17 -8.86
N TYR A 56 3.33 -8.99 -8.66
CA TYR A 56 2.11 -8.87 -9.44
C TYR A 56 1.34 -7.58 -9.14
N PHE A 57 1.35 -7.10 -7.89
CA PHE A 57 0.74 -5.83 -7.53
C PHE A 57 1.44 -4.66 -8.26
N PHE A 58 2.75 -4.54 -8.14
CA PHE A 58 3.49 -3.45 -8.80
C PHE A 58 3.57 -3.61 -10.32
N ASN A 59 3.44 -4.83 -10.85
CA ASN A 59 3.28 -5.06 -12.27
C ASN A 59 1.94 -4.49 -12.78
N ALA A 60 0.84 -4.69 -12.05
CA ALA A 60 -0.45 -4.08 -12.39
C ALA A 60 -0.38 -2.55 -12.31
N ILE A 61 0.24 -1.99 -11.27
CA ILE A 61 0.50 -0.53 -11.17
C ILE A 61 1.27 -0.03 -12.39
N ARG A 62 2.38 -0.67 -12.75
CA ARG A 62 3.18 -0.25 -13.91
C ARG A 62 2.41 -0.37 -15.23
N SER A 63 1.58 -1.40 -15.38
CA SER A 63 0.82 -1.63 -16.60
C SER A 63 -0.30 -0.60 -16.80
N ILE A 64 -0.98 -0.21 -15.72
CA ILE A 64 -2.19 0.65 -15.80
C ILE A 64 -1.84 2.11 -15.55
N LEU A 65 -0.94 2.39 -14.61
CA LEU A 65 -0.54 3.74 -14.17
C LEU A 65 0.85 4.12 -14.67
N GLY A 66 1.37 3.45 -15.70
CA GLY A 66 2.76 3.60 -16.16
C GLY A 66 3.18 5.04 -16.49
N SER A 67 2.25 5.86 -16.98
CA SER A 67 2.48 7.29 -17.25
C SER A 67 2.83 8.10 -16.00
N TYR A 68 2.30 7.71 -14.84
CA TYR A 68 2.58 8.33 -13.55
C TYR A 68 3.69 7.62 -12.78
N TRP A 69 3.75 6.28 -12.88
CA TRP A 69 4.67 5.43 -12.11
C TRP A 69 6.12 5.47 -12.60
N ASN A 70 6.34 5.52 -13.91
CA ASN A 70 7.70 5.47 -14.46
C ASN A 70 8.49 6.72 -14.06
N TYR A 71 9.75 6.53 -13.64
CA TYR A 71 10.66 7.59 -13.20
C TYR A 71 12.08 7.30 -13.69
N ASP A 72 12.77 8.33 -14.16
CA ASP A 72 14.10 8.22 -14.79
C ASP A 72 15.26 8.08 -13.78
N ASN A 73 14.98 8.20 -12.47
CA ASN A 73 15.96 8.23 -11.37
C ASN A 73 17.02 9.34 -11.48
N GLN A 74 16.84 10.34 -12.35
CA GLN A 74 17.79 11.43 -12.58
C GLN A 74 17.16 12.80 -12.33
N SER A 75 15.93 12.99 -12.80
CA SER A 75 15.17 14.23 -12.64
C SER A 75 14.55 14.32 -11.25
N LYS A 76 13.95 15.47 -10.89
CA LYS A 76 13.11 15.52 -9.67
C LYS A 76 11.79 14.77 -9.93
N PRO A 77 11.20 14.12 -8.92
CA PRO A 77 9.86 13.54 -9.05
C PRO A 77 8.85 14.60 -9.49
N GLN A 78 8.04 14.27 -10.50
CA GLN A 78 7.05 15.16 -11.11
C GLN A 78 5.66 14.96 -10.50
N ASN A 79 5.41 13.80 -9.90
CA ASN A 79 4.11 13.45 -9.32
C ASN A 79 4.28 12.55 -8.08
N ILE A 80 3.18 12.36 -7.35
CA ILE A 80 3.21 11.66 -6.07
C ILE A 80 3.65 10.19 -6.18
N LEU A 81 3.34 9.49 -7.28
CA LEU A 81 3.69 8.07 -7.46
C LEU A 81 5.20 7.85 -7.70
N GLN A 82 5.90 8.88 -8.16
CA GLN A 82 7.37 8.86 -8.31
C GLN A 82 8.10 9.16 -6.99
N ALA A 83 7.37 9.58 -5.95
CA ALA A 83 7.93 9.88 -4.63
C ALA A 83 7.76 8.71 -3.65
N THR A 84 8.60 8.67 -2.61
CA THR A 84 8.51 7.68 -1.52
C THR A 84 7.13 7.62 -0.89
N VAL A 85 6.46 8.77 -0.75
CA VAL A 85 5.10 8.86 -0.19
C VAL A 85 4.06 8.15 -1.06
N GLY A 86 4.21 8.17 -2.39
CA GLY A 86 3.33 7.43 -3.30
C GLY A 86 3.54 5.93 -3.19
N PHE A 87 4.78 5.47 -3.13
CA PHE A 87 5.09 4.06 -2.84
C PHE A 87 4.46 3.60 -1.51
N GLU A 88 4.56 4.41 -0.46
CA GLU A 88 3.91 4.11 0.82
C GLU A 88 2.38 4.07 0.74
N ALA A 89 1.76 4.95 -0.05
CA ALA A 89 0.32 4.95 -0.27
C ALA A 89 -0.12 3.68 -1.03
N LEU A 90 0.62 3.29 -2.07
CA LEU A 90 0.36 2.05 -2.81
C LEU A 90 0.52 0.80 -1.95
N LEU A 91 1.52 0.76 -1.07
CA LEU A 91 1.64 -0.33 -0.08
C LEU A 91 0.44 -0.36 0.87
N HIS A 92 -0.08 0.79 1.32
CA HIS A 92 -1.30 0.80 2.14
C HIS A 92 -2.49 0.22 1.38
N LEU A 93 -2.65 0.57 0.10
CA LEU A 93 -3.70 0.00 -0.74
C LEU A 93 -3.56 -1.52 -0.86
N LEU A 94 -2.36 -2.03 -1.12
CA LEU A 94 -2.08 -3.46 -1.17
C LEU A 94 -2.51 -4.15 0.14
N VAL A 95 -2.11 -3.60 1.30
CA VAL A 95 -2.48 -4.15 2.61
C VAL A 95 -3.98 -4.15 2.81
N GLU A 96 -4.68 -3.10 2.38
CA GLU A 96 -6.13 -3.03 2.47
C GLU A 96 -6.81 -4.11 1.62
N ILE A 97 -6.33 -4.32 0.38
CA ILE A 97 -6.80 -5.41 -0.49
C ILE A 97 -6.59 -6.76 0.19
N LEU A 98 -5.38 -7.04 0.68
CA LEU A 98 -5.06 -8.30 1.37
C LEU A 98 -5.86 -8.52 2.66
N LYS A 99 -6.36 -7.45 3.27
CA LYS A 99 -7.19 -7.54 4.47
C LYS A 99 -8.66 -7.86 4.15
N LYS A 100 -9.18 -7.33 3.05
CA LYS A 100 -10.60 -7.47 2.65
C LYS A 100 -10.83 -8.69 1.75
N GLU A 101 -9.83 -9.07 0.98
CA GLU A 101 -9.95 -10.10 -0.06
C GLU A 101 -9.17 -11.35 0.31
N PHE A 102 -9.80 -12.51 0.13
CA PHE A 102 -9.12 -13.79 0.29
C PHE A 102 -8.41 -14.18 -1.01
N ILE A 103 -7.10 -13.97 -1.07
CA ILE A 103 -6.28 -14.30 -2.24
C ILE A 103 -5.49 -15.58 -1.99
N LYS A 104 -5.89 -16.66 -2.69
CA LYS A 104 -5.25 -17.97 -2.55
C LYS A 104 -3.88 -18.02 -3.23
N GLU A 105 -3.78 -17.50 -4.44
CA GLU A 105 -2.56 -17.48 -5.27
C GLU A 105 -2.49 -16.14 -6.00
N TYR A 106 -1.27 -15.71 -6.34
CA TYR A 106 -1.04 -14.44 -7.02
C TYR A 106 -0.68 -14.71 -8.48
N ASP A 107 -1.33 -14.00 -9.39
CA ASP A 107 -1.01 -13.98 -10.81
C ASP A 107 -1.12 -12.54 -11.35
N ASN A 108 -0.84 -12.40 -12.64
CA ASN A 108 -0.84 -11.13 -13.36
C ASN A 108 -2.22 -10.46 -13.51
N GLN A 109 -3.31 -11.12 -13.13
CA GLN A 109 -4.67 -10.59 -13.19
C GLN A 109 -5.24 -10.26 -11.81
N VAL A 110 -4.77 -10.90 -10.73
CA VAL A 110 -5.32 -10.73 -9.37
C VAL A 110 -5.48 -9.27 -8.95
N PHE A 111 -4.51 -8.41 -9.25
CA PHE A 111 -4.54 -7.01 -8.82
C PHE A 111 -5.15 -6.04 -9.84
N VAL A 112 -5.34 -6.48 -11.09
CA VAL A 112 -5.84 -5.63 -12.18
C VAL A 112 -7.19 -4.98 -11.82
N PRO A 113 -8.22 -5.71 -11.35
CA PRO A 113 -9.51 -5.10 -11.03
C PRO A 113 -9.46 -4.00 -9.96
N PHE A 114 -8.50 -4.07 -9.03
CA PHE A 114 -8.34 -3.06 -7.98
C PHE A 114 -7.59 -1.84 -8.50
N VAL A 115 -6.54 -2.04 -9.30
CA VAL A 115 -5.77 -0.94 -9.88
C VAL A 115 -6.57 -0.20 -10.96
N GLU A 116 -7.43 -0.89 -11.71
CA GLU A 116 -8.33 -0.27 -12.68
C GLU A 116 -9.25 0.78 -12.04
N LYS A 117 -9.77 0.49 -10.84
CA LYS A 117 -10.65 1.43 -10.12
C LYS A 117 -9.99 2.76 -9.77
N ILE A 118 -8.66 2.81 -9.70
CA ILE A 118 -7.90 4.03 -9.37
C ILE A 118 -7.26 4.69 -10.59
N ARG A 119 -7.50 4.19 -11.80
CA ARG A 119 -6.92 4.69 -13.06
C ARG A 119 -7.13 6.20 -13.24
N ASP A 120 -8.33 6.67 -12.96
CA ASP A 120 -8.73 8.07 -13.23
C ASP A 120 -8.40 9.04 -12.09
N ILE A 121 -7.62 8.61 -11.08
CA ILE A 121 -7.10 9.55 -10.09
C ILE A 121 -6.08 10.47 -10.79
N PRO A 122 -6.16 11.81 -10.63
CA PRO A 122 -5.21 12.72 -11.24
C PRO A 122 -3.89 12.75 -10.46
N PHE A 123 -3.12 11.65 -10.49
CA PHE A 123 -1.88 11.51 -9.72
C PHE A 123 -0.84 12.60 -10.03
N GLY A 124 -0.90 13.19 -11.23
CA GLY A 124 -0.06 14.31 -11.67
C GLY A 124 -0.43 15.67 -11.08
N ASP A 125 -1.57 15.79 -10.40
CA ASP A 125 -1.99 17.02 -9.74
C ASP A 125 -1.26 17.16 -8.40
N THR A 126 -0.21 17.99 -8.39
CA THR A 126 0.60 18.23 -7.19
C THR A 126 -0.06 19.16 -6.16
N GLU A 127 -1.14 19.85 -6.53
CA GLU A 127 -1.93 20.65 -5.58
C GLU A 127 -2.88 19.74 -4.80
N LEU A 128 -3.51 18.79 -5.50
CA LEU A 128 -4.38 17.79 -4.88
C LEU A 128 -3.58 16.73 -4.11
N PHE A 129 -2.45 16.28 -4.67
CA PHE A 129 -1.58 15.26 -4.08
C PHE A 129 -0.15 15.78 -3.93
N PRO A 130 0.10 16.74 -3.01
CA PRO A 130 1.46 17.20 -2.75
C PRO A 130 2.33 16.04 -2.26
N MET A 131 3.62 16.05 -2.60
CA MET A 131 4.58 15.02 -2.19
C MET A 131 4.97 15.15 -0.70
N SER A 132 3.98 15.09 0.19
CA SER A 132 4.07 15.31 1.62
C SER A 132 3.31 14.24 2.40
N THR A 133 3.44 14.23 3.73
CA THR A 133 2.66 13.35 4.60
C THR A 133 1.15 13.52 4.41
N ARG A 134 0.72 14.76 4.16
CA ARG A 134 -0.69 15.08 3.90
C ARG A 134 -1.15 14.50 2.56
N GLY A 135 -0.42 14.75 1.47
CA GLY A 135 -0.80 14.22 0.16
C GLY A 135 -0.78 12.69 0.14
N LYS A 136 0.11 12.05 0.90
CA LYS A 136 0.05 10.59 1.18
C LYS A 136 -1.29 10.18 1.77
N GLN A 137 -1.75 10.86 2.82
CA GLN A 137 -3.02 10.55 3.49
C GLN A 137 -4.21 10.77 2.55
N MET A 138 -4.21 11.87 1.80
CA MET A 138 -5.24 12.15 0.79
C MET A 138 -5.28 11.05 -0.26
N LEU A 139 -4.12 10.65 -0.80
CA LEU A 139 -4.03 9.60 -1.80
C LEU A 139 -4.50 8.23 -1.27
N ILE A 140 -4.12 7.87 -0.04
CA ILE A 140 -4.59 6.64 0.62
C ILE A 140 -6.12 6.62 0.68
N LEU A 141 -6.74 7.72 1.13
CA LEU A 141 -8.19 7.81 1.25
C LEU A 141 -8.87 7.76 -0.13
N GLU A 142 -8.34 8.48 -1.12
CA GLU A 142 -8.86 8.49 -2.49
C GLU A 142 -8.86 7.08 -3.10
N MET A 143 -7.72 6.39 -3.03
CA MET A 143 -7.59 5.03 -3.55
C MET A 143 -8.51 4.06 -2.80
N SER A 144 -8.53 4.13 -1.47
CA SER A 144 -9.37 3.28 -0.62
C SER A 144 -10.86 3.42 -0.96
N LEU A 145 -11.35 4.65 -1.13
CA LEU A 145 -12.74 4.95 -1.47
C LEU A 145 -13.10 4.52 -2.91
N LYS A 146 -12.18 4.65 -3.87
CA LYS A 146 -12.41 4.16 -5.24
C LYS A 146 -12.42 2.63 -5.30
N VAL A 147 -11.50 1.97 -4.59
CA VAL A 147 -11.40 0.51 -4.61
C VAL A 147 -12.54 -0.15 -3.83
N PHE A 148 -12.85 0.40 -2.66
CA PHE A 148 -13.89 -0.06 -1.75
C PHE A 148 -14.85 1.10 -1.43
N PRO A 149 -15.85 1.34 -2.31
CA PRO A 149 -16.82 2.40 -2.11
C PRO A 149 -17.52 2.32 -0.74
N PRO A 150 -17.83 3.47 -0.13
CA PRO A 150 -18.55 3.52 1.13
C PRO A 150 -19.97 3.00 0.95
N GLU A 151 -20.46 2.21 1.91
CA GLU A 151 -21.85 1.73 1.91
C GLU A 151 -22.84 2.83 2.34
N ASN A 152 -22.37 3.81 3.11
CA ASN A 152 -23.16 4.93 3.61
C ASN A 152 -22.28 6.17 3.90
N SER A 153 -22.93 7.29 4.21
CA SER A 153 -22.27 8.57 4.51
C SER A 153 -21.49 8.60 5.83
N ASP A 154 -21.63 7.58 6.67
CA ASP A 154 -20.92 7.49 7.95
C ASP A 154 -19.52 6.89 7.83
N ASP A 155 -19.06 6.57 6.62
CA ASP A 155 -17.71 6.09 6.37
C ASP A 155 -16.66 7.10 6.85
N GLU A 156 -15.87 6.70 7.86
CA GLU A 156 -14.82 7.51 8.45
C GLU A 156 -13.77 7.98 7.42
N ARG A 157 -13.57 7.24 6.33
CA ARG A 157 -12.67 7.64 5.24
C ARG A 157 -13.21 8.85 4.48
N LEU A 158 -14.54 8.92 4.28
CA LEU A 158 -15.18 10.10 3.68
C LEU A 158 -15.01 11.32 4.58
N LYS A 159 -15.36 11.19 5.87
CA LYS A 159 -15.25 12.28 6.86
C LYS A 159 -13.83 12.83 6.91
N LYS A 160 -12.83 11.94 6.99
CA LYS A 160 -11.42 12.32 7.03
C LYS A 160 -10.92 12.96 5.73
N ARG A 161 -11.39 12.50 4.57
CA ARG A 161 -11.05 13.11 3.27
C ARG A 161 -11.57 14.54 3.20
N ILE A 162 -12.80 14.76 3.66
CA ILE A 162 -13.43 16.08 3.72
C ILE A 162 -12.67 17.01 4.67
N GLU A 163 -12.34 16.54 5.88
CA GLU A 163 -11.55 17.29 6.86
C GLU A 163 -10.19 17.75 6.30
N LEU A 164 -9.46 16.85 5.63
CA LEU A 164 -8.19 17.19 5.01
C LEU A 164 -8.33 18.26 3.92
N ASN A 165 -9.44 18.28 3.17
CA ASN A 165 -9.71 19.31 2.17
C ASN A 165 -10.08 20.67 2.77
N TYR A 166 -10.78 20.71 3.92
CA TYR A 166 -11.14 21.97 4.56
C TYR A 166 -9.96 22.68 5.21
N ASN A 167 -8.96 21.96 5.72
CA ASN A 167 -7.73 22.53 6.29
C ASN A 167 -6.77 23.13 5.22
N THR A 168 -7.31 23.63 4.10
CA THR A 168 -6.58 24.12 2.91
C THR A 168 -7.10 25.46 2.42
N GLN A 169 -8.27 25.89 2.89
CA GLN A 169 -8.82 27.23 2.67
C GLN A 169 -8.48 28.11 3.87
#